data_AF-A0A959IVA2-F1
#
_entry.id   AF-A0A959IVA2-F1
#
_cell.length_a   1.000
_cell.length_b   1.000
_cell.length_c   1.000
_cell.angle_alpha   90.00
_cell.angle_beta   90.00
_cell.angle_gamma   90.00
#
_symmetry.space_group_name_H-M   'P 1'
#
loop_
_entity.id
_entity.type
_entity.pdbx_description
1 polymer ?
#
loop_
_entity_poly.entity_id
_entity_poly.type
_entity_poly.pdbx_seq_one_letter_code
_entity_poly.pdbx_strand_id
1 'polypeptide(L)'
;MLEIQYVGEHLLPGKIGHFAIVLSFVAALLAAAAYLFANKFRETPTAVSWKGIGRTAFAIHGLSIATIIGLIFYVMVQQYYEY
;
A
#
# COMPACT_ATOMS: atom_id res chain seq x y z
N MET A 1 -4.44 6.16 -26.99
CA MET A 1 -5.91 6.19 -26.89
C MET A 1 -6.27 7.56 -26.33
N LEU A 2 -7.26 8.27 -26.88
CA LEU A 2 -7.75 9.52 -26.30
C LEU A 2 -8.54 9.17 -25.04
N GLU A 3 -8.12 9.67 -23.87
CA GLU A 3 -8.93 9.56 -22.65
C GLU A 3 -10.13 10.49 -22.76
N ILE A 4 -11.32 9.93 -22.57
CA ILE A 4 -12.56 10.70 -22.48
C ILE A 4 -12.72 11.11 -21.02
N GLN A 5 -12.70 12.42 -20.76
CA GLN A 5 -12.91 12.98 -19.42
C GLN A 5 -14.40 13.33 -19.25
N TYR A 6 -15.05 12.79 -18.22
CA TYR A 6 -16.44 13.14 -17.92
C TYR A 6 -16.50 14.37 -17.02
N VAL A 7 -17.35 15.33 -17.37
CA VAL A 7 -17.51 16.55 -16.56
C VAL A 7 -18.11 16.18 -15.20
N GLY A 8 -17.41 16.54 -14.12
CA GLY A 8 -17.85 16.27 -12.75
C GLY A 8 -17.39 14.94 -12.17
N GLU A 9 -16.58 14.15 -12.88
CA GLU A 9 -16.03 12.90 -12.36
C GLU A 9 -14.95 13.15 -11.29
N HIS A 10 -14.91 12.30 -10.27
CA HIS A 10 -13.93 12.42 -9.19
C HIS A 10 -12.76 11.49 -9.45
N LEU A 11 -11.70 11.85 -10.20
CA LEU A 11 -10.60 10.91 -10.49
C LEU A 11 -9.62 10.64 -9.34
N LEU A 12 -9.55 11.56 -8.36
CA LEU A 12 -8.53 11.53 -7.32
C LEU A 12 -8.64 10.30 -6.40
N PRO A 13 -9.84 9.87 -5.94
CA PRO A 13 -10.00 8.65 -5.16
C PRO A 13 -9.38 7.44 -5.87
N GLY A 14 -9.72 7.20 -7.13
CA GLY A 14 -9.17 6.08 -7.91
C GLY A 14 -7.65 6.09 -7.98
N LYS A 15 -7.05 7.26 -8.21
CA LYS A 15 -5.58 7.41 -8.26
C LYS A 15 -4.91 7.08 -6.92
N ILE A 16 -5.48 7.57 -5.81
CA ILE A 16 -4.97 7.28 -4.45
C ILE A 16 -5.14 5.79 -4.14
N GLY A 17 -6.29 5.21 -4.44
CA GLY A 17 -6.58 3.80 -4.21
C GLY A 17 -5.63 2.90 -5.00
N HIS A 18 -5.45 3.17 -6.29
CA HIS A 18 -4.53 2.43 -7.14
C HIS A 18 -3.08 2.50 -6.62
N PHE A 19 -2.61 3.71 -6.26
CA PHE A 19 -1.29 3.88 -5.65
C PHE A 19 -1.16 3.09 -4.35
N ALA A 20 -2.15 3.16 -3.46
CA ALA A 20 -2.14 2.44 -2.19
C ALA A 20 -2.12 0.92 -2.38
N ILE A 21 -2.83 0.38 -3.39
CA ILE A 21 -2.80 -1.05 -3.73
C ILE A 21 -1.39 -1.48 -4.15
N VAL A 22 -0.77 -0.74 -5.08
CA VAL A 22 0.58 -1.06 -5.57
C VAL A 22 1.61 -0.93 -4.44
N LEU A 23 1.53 0.14 -3.65
CA LEU A 23 2.41 0.36 -2.50
C LEU A 23 2.26 -0.76 -1.48
N SER A 24 1.02 -1.15 -1.15
CA SER A 24 0.71 -2.25 -0.23
C SER A 24 1.34 -3.56 -0.68
N PHE A 25 1.23 -3.89 -1.97
CA PHE A 25 1.76 -5.13 -2.54
C PHE A 25 3.30 -5.16 -2.47
N VAL A 26 3.97 -4.10 -2.94
CA VAL A 26 5.44 -4.01 -2.93
C VAL A 26 5.97 -4.01 -1.49
N ALA A 27 5.31 -3.29 -0.57
CA ALA A 27 5.69 -3.25 0.83
C ALA A 27 5.54 -4.63 1.52
N ALA A 28 4.50 -5.40 1.18
CA ALA A 28 4.33 -6.76 1.70
C ALA A 28 5.45 -7.70 1.23
N LEU A 29 5.83 -7.64 -0.05
CA LEU A 29 6.93 -8.43 -0.58
C LEU A 29 8.27 -8.04 0.06
N LEU A 30 8.53 -6.75 0.23
CA LEU A 30 9.72 -6.26 0.92
C LEU A 30 9.75 -6.71 2.38
N ALA A 31 8.62 -6.62 3.09
CA ALA A 31 8.51 -7.09 4.46
C ALA A 31 8.81 -8.59 4.58
N ALA A 32 8.23 -9.41 3.70
CA ALA A 32 8.49 -10.83 3.64
C ALA A 32 9.97 -11.13 3.40
N ALA A 33 10.58 -10.54 2.37
CA ALA A 33 12.00 -10.72 2.07
C ALA A 33 12.91 -10.28 3.25
N ALA A 34 12.61 -9.14 3.85
CA ALA A 34 13.38 -8.60 4.96
C ALA A 34 13.29 -9.49 6.22
N TYR A 35 12.11 -10.01 6.56
CA TYR A 35 11.98 -10.94 7.69
C TYR A 35 12.64 -12.29 7.41
N LEU A 36 12.60 -12.80 6.17
CA LEU A 36 13.33 -14.00 5.78
C LEU A 36 14.83 -13.82 5.96
N PHE A 37 15.41 -12.69 5.54
CA PHE A 37 16.83 -12.40 5.72
C PHE A 37 17.19 -12.12 7.18
N ALA A 38 16.33 -11.45 7.94
CA ALA A 38 16.54 -11.27 9.38
C ALA A 38 16.65 -12.60 10.11
N ASN A 39 15.84 -13.59 9.72
CA ASN A 39 15.92 -14.95 10.27
C ASN A 39 17.15 -15.72 9.76
N LYS A 40 17.45 -15.64 8.45
CA LYS A 40 18.60 -16.32 7.84
C LYS A 40 19.94 -15.86 8.42
N PHE A 41 20.10 -14.57 8.68
CA PHE A 41 21.34 -13.98 9.16
C PHE A 41 21.29 -13.61 10.65
N ARG A 42 20.44 -14.28 11.44
CA ARG A 42 20.13 -13.93 12.85
C ARG A 42 21.33 -13.78 13.78
N GLU A 43 22.42 -14.50 13.51
CA GLU A 43 23.67 -14.46 14.30
C GLU A 43 24.59 -13.31 13.90
N THR A 44 24.21 -12.50 12.90
CA THR A 44 25.02 -11.38 12.40
C THR A 44 24.39 -10.04 12.79
N PRO A 45 25.19 -8.95 12.90
CA PRO A 45 24.64 -7.62 13.14
C PRO A 45 23.62 -7.16 12.09
N THR A 46 23.72 -7.68 10.85
CA THR A 46 22.81 -7.32 9.76
C THR A 46 21.36 -7.76 10.00
N ALA A 47 21.11 -8.74 10.86
CA ALA A 47 19.76 -9.16 11.23
C ALA A 47 18.92 -8.02 11.81
N VAL A 48 19.55 -7.12 12.59
CA VAL A 48 18.87 -5.96 13.19
C VAL A 48 18.39 -5.00 12.10
N SER A 49 19.23 -4.73 11.09
CA SER A 49 18.89 -3.89 9.95
C SER A 49 17.76 -4.51 9.13
N TRP A 50 17.84 -5.80 8.81
CA TRP A 50 16.78 -6.52 8.08
C TRP A 50 15.45 -6.51 8.84
N LYS A 51 15.49 -6.71 10.17
CA LYS A 51 14.29 -6.62 11.01
C LYS A 51 13.70 -5.21 11.01
N GLY A 52 14.54 -4.17 11.01
CA GLY A 52 14.11 -2.78 10.88
C GLY A 52 13.36 -2.52 9.57
N ILE A 53 13.93 -2.96 8.45
CA ILE A 53 13.30 -2.86 7.12
C ILE A 53 11.96 -3.60 7.11
N GLY A 54 11.92 -4.83 7.63
CA GLY A 54 10.70 -5.63 7.69
C GLY A 54 9.58 -4.96 8.48
N ARG A 55 9.90 -4.33 9.62
CA ARG A 55 8.92 -3.60 10.45
C ARG A 55 8.36 -2.38 9.73
N THR A 56 9.22 -1.56 9.14
CA THR A 56 8.79 -0.36 8.42
C THR A 56 7.97 -0.72 7.18
N ALA A 57 8.41 -1.70 6.40
CA ALA A 57 7.68 -2.16 5.22
C ALA A 57 6.30 -2.74 5.61
N PHE A 58 6.22 -3.53 6.69
CA PHE A 58 4.94 -4.06 7.17
C PHE A 58 4.00 -2.96 7.68
N ALA A 59 4.54 -1.93 8.36
CA ALA A 59 3.75 -0.77 8.77
C ALA A 59 3.19 0.00 7.56
N ILE A 60 4.01 0.22 6.52
CA ILE A 60 3.57 0.87 5.27
C ILE A 60 2.48 0.04 4.57
N HIS A 61 2.63 -1.28 4.52
CA HIS A 61 1.61 -2.18 4.00
C HIS A 61 0.28 -2.00 4.76
N GLY A 62 0.31 -2.09 6.09
CA GLY A 62 -0.89 -1.92 6.93
C GLY A 62 -1.55 -0.54 6.75
N LEU A 63 -0.75 0.52 6.68
CA LEU A 63 -1.24 1.89 6.48
C LEU A 63 -1.88 2.05 5.09
N SER A 64 -1.30 1.42 4.07
CA SER A 64 -1.87 1.41 2.71
C SER A 64 -3.21 0.67 2.65
N ILE A 65 -3.35 -0.48 3.34
CA ILE A 65 -4.62 -1.19 3.47
C ILE A 65 -5.67 -0.34 4.19
N ALA A 66 -5.28 0.33 5.29
CA ALA A 66 -6.18 1.23 6.00
C ALA A 66 -6.64 2.40 5.12
N THR A 67 -5.74 2.97 4.30
CA THR A 67 -6.10 3.99 3.30
C THR A 67 -7.10 3.45 2.28
N ILE A 68 -6.91 2.25 1.73
CA ILE A 68 -7.85 1.63 0.78
C ILE A 68 -9.23 1.46 1.42
N ILE A 69 -9.29 0.92 2.64
CA ILE A 69 -10.56 0.74 3.37
C ILE A 69 -11.25 2.10 3.59
N GLY A 70 -10.52 3.09 4.11
CA GLY A 70 -11.05 4.43 4.35
C GLY A 70 -11.53 5.11 3.07
N LEU A 71 -10.82 4.90 1.97
CA LEU A 71 -11.17 5.43 0.66
C LEU A 71 -12.46 4.79 0.12
N ILE A 72 -12.62 3.47 0.27
CA ILE A 72 -13.87 2.77 -0.10
C ILE A 72 -15.05 3.36 0.67
N PHE A 73 -14.92 3.51 2.00
CA PHE A 73 -15.99 4.15 2.78
C PHE A 73 -16.26 5.58 2.35
N TYR A 74 -15.21 6.35 2.05
CA TYR A 74 -15.35 7.72 1.57
C TYR A 74 -16.14 7.79 0.25
N VAL A 75 -15.78 7.00 -0.76
CA VAL A 75 -16.50 7.02 -2.05
C VAL A 75 -17.93 6.50 -1.93
N MET A 76 -18.18 5.52 -1.05
CA MET A 76 -19.53 5.02 -0.78
C MET A 76 -20.42 6.09 -0.11
N VAL A 77 -19.92 6.77 0.93
CA VAL A 77 -20.67 7.81 1.64
C VAL A 77 -20.96 9.01 0.75
N GLN A 78 -20.03 9.38 -0.13
CA GLN A 78 -20.23 10.46 -1.10
C GLN A 78 -21.01 10.02 -2.35
N GLN A 79 -21.39 8.74 -2.46
CA GLN A 79 -22.15 8.19 -3.58
C GLN A 79 -21.46 8.43 -4.94
N TYR A 80 -20.13 8.30 -5.00
CA TYR A 80 -19.39 8.39 -6.25
C TYR A 80 -19.57 7.10 -7.06
N TYR A 81 -20.68 7.00 -7.79
CA TYR A 81 -21.10 5.82 -8.56
C TYR A 81 -20.18 5.44 -9.74
N GLU A 82 -19.21 6.31 -10.07
CA GLU A 82 -18.17 6.01 -11.04
C GLU A 82 -17.12 4.99 -10.51
N TYR A 83 -17.16 4.64 -9.23
CA TYR A 83 -16.28 3.69 -8.53
C TYR A 83 -17.02 2.43 -8.07
#